data_AF-A0A3N5U8D5-F1
#
_entry.id   AF-A0A3N5U8D5-F1
#
_cell.length_a   1.000
_cell.length_b   1.000
_cell.length_c   1.000
_cell.angle_alpha   90.00
_cell.angle_beta   90.00
_cell.angle_gamma   90.00
#
_symmetry.space_group_name_H-M   'P 1'
#
loop_
_entity.id
_entity.type
_entity.pdbx_description
1 polymer ?
#
loop_
_entity_poly.entity_id
_entity_poly.type
_entity_poly.pdbx_seq_one_letter_code
_entity_poly.pdbx_strand_id
1 'polypeptide(L)'
;MNIAELLPELLKGILHFTWGNAIMITVALVLIYLAVYKEMEPVLLLPIGFGCLLANIPLAGMTAAEGMMAVLYKAGIATELFPLLIFVGVGAMIDFSPLLAQPKMALLGAAGQFGIFGTLILAIAIGFPLNEAASIGVIGAIDGPTSIFVATKLAPELLAPIAVAAYSYMSLIPIIQPPLMKLLTTKKERLIRMEYAPKPISQKTLALFPIVLTLVVGLLVPEATPLISMLMLGNLLKVSGVVDRLSKTAQNEMINIATLFLGLTIGATMSAESFLNLATIQILGLGLLAFVLDTVAGLLFGKLM
;
A
#
# COMPACT_ATOMS: atom_id res chain seq x y z
N MET A 1 -18.05 44.23 14.35
CA MET A 1 -16.85 43.93 13.54
C MET A 1 -16.79 44.92 12.41
N ASN A 2 -15.78 45.79 12.42
CA ASN A 2 -15.56 46.72 11.32
C ASN A 2 -15.11 45.96 10.06
N ILE A 3 -15.43 46.46 8.86
CA ILE A 3 -15.00 45.83 7.59
C ILE A 3 -13.47 45.66 7.53
N ALA A 4 -12.73 46.58 8.16
CA ALA A 4 -11.27 46.51 8.32
C ALA A 4 -10.77 45.32 9.16
N GLU A 5 -11.59 44.80 10.07
CA GLU A 5 -11.28 43.61 10.89
C GLU A 5 -11.76 42.31 10.22
N LEU A 6 -12.77 42.40 9.35
CA LEU A 6 -13.33 41.27 8.59
C LEU A 6 -12.43 40.84 7.43
N LEU A 7 -11.78 41.79 6.75
CA LEU A 7 -10.98 41.49 5.57
C LEU A 7 -9.75 40.61 5.86
N PRO A 8 -8.97 40.85 6.94
CA PRO A 8 -7.88 39.95 7.34
C PRO A 8 -8.39 38.55 7.69
N GLU A 9 -9.54 38.44 8.38
CA GLU A 9 -10.09 37.12 8.75
C GLU A 9 -10.68 36.34 7.59
N LEU A 10 -11.19 37.02 6.56
CA LEU A 10 -11.61 36.38 5.32
C LEU A 10 -10.42 35.95 4.46
N LEU A 11 -9.33 36.71 4.50
CA LEU A 11 -8.12 36.46 3.70
C LEU A 11 -7.06 35.64 4.44
N LYS A 12 -7.27 35.24 5.71
CA LYS A 12 -6.27 34.55 6.52
C LYS A 12 -5.67 33.31 5.86
N GLY A 13 -6.48 32.53 5.14
CA GLY A 13 -5.99 31.38 4.39
C GLY A 13 -5.02 31.76 3.27
N ILE A 14 -5.23 32.91 2.62
CA ILE A 14 -4.34 33.47 1.59
C ILE A 14 -3.12 34.12 2.23
N LEU A 15 -3.28 34.80 3.37
CA LEU A 15 -2.20 35.48 4.08
C LEU A 15 -1.18 34.52 4.68
N HIS A 16 -1.62 33.31 5.07
CA HIS A 16 -0.76 32.24 5.57
C HIS A 16 -0.33 31.24 4.48
N PHE A 17 -0.61 31.54 3.22
CA PHE A 17 -0.28 30.67 2.10
C PHE A 17 1.22 30.73 1.78
N THR A 18 1.88 29.58 1.82
CA THR A 18 3.31 29.48 1.50
C THR A 18 3.53 28.90 0.10
N TRP A 19 4.74 29.10 -0.43
CA TRP A 19 5.15 28.49 -1.70
C TRP A 19 5.09 26.95 -1.66
N GLY A 20 5.42 26.35 -0.52
CA GLY A 20 5.33 24.90 -0.32
C GLY A 20 3.89 24.39 -0.46
N ASN A 21 2.90 25.15 0.04
CA ASN A 21 1.49 24.81 -0.13
C ASN A 21 1.07 24.81 -1.61
N ALA A 22 1.56 25.77 -2.41
CA ALA A 22 1.28 25.81 -3.85
C ALA A 22 1.77 24.55 -4.58
N ILE A 23 3.00 24.12 -4.27
CA ILE A 23 3.58 22.90 -4.85
C ILE A 23 2.75 21.68 -4.44
N MET A 24 2.43 21.53 -3.16
CA MET A 24 1.68 20.36 -2.69
C MET A 24 0.23 20.33 -3.17
N ILE A 25 -0.42 21.48 -3.33
CA ILE A 25 -1.73 21.56 -3.98
C ILE A 25 -1.61 21.10 -5.44
N THR A 26 -0.53 21.48 -6.14
CA THR A 26 -0.28 20.99 -7.50
C THR A 26 -0.10 19.47 -7.51
N VAL A 27 0.67 18.92 -6.57
CA VAL A 27 0.82 17.46 -6.40
C VAL A 27 -0.54 16.80 -6.13
N ALA A 28 -1.34 17.35 -5.23
CA ALA A 28 -2.69 16.86 -4.93
C ALA A 28 -3.58 16.83 -6.18
N LEU A 29 -3.56 17.90 -6.97
CA LEU A 29 -4.30 17.98 -8.24
C LEU A 29 -3.80 16.96 -9.27
N VAL A 30 -2.49 16.71 -9.34
CA VAL A 30 -1.91 15.64 -10.18
C VAL A 30 -2.40 14.28 -9.72
N LEU A 31 -2.38 13.98 -8.42
CA LEU A 31 -2.88 12.70 -7.88
C LEU A 31 -4.37 12.51 -8.19
N ILE A 32 -5.18 13.54 -8.01
CA ILE A 32 -6.62 13.53 -8.37
C ILE A 32 -6.81 13.32 -9.87
N TYR A 33 -6.02 13.99 -10.72
CA TYR A 33 -6.06 13.81 -12.17
C TYR A 33 -5.72 12.38 -12.58
N LEU A 34 -4.66 11.79 -12.00
CA LEU A 34 -4.27 10.41 -12.28
C LEU A 34 -5.36 9.43 -11.83
N ALA A 35 -5.98 9.67 -10.67
CA ALA A 35 -7.06 8.83 -10.18
C ALA A 35 -8.31 8.90 -11.08
N VAL A 36 -8.74 10.10 -11.48
CA VAL A 36 -10.01 10.29 -12.20
C VAL A 36 -9.88 10.07 -13.70
N TYR A 37 -8.83 10.58 -14.34
CA TYR A 37 -8.69 10.55 -15.80
C TYR A 37 -7.88 9.37 -16.30
N LYS A 38 -6.88 8.93 -15.53
CA LYS A 38 -6.06 7.76 -15.88
C LYS A 38 -6.55 6.48 -15.20
N GLU A 39 -7.56 6.56 -14.34
CA GLU A 39 -8.13 5.44 -13.58
C GLU A 39 -7.04 4.64 -12.83
N MET A 40 -6.00 5.34 -12.36
CA MET A 40 -4.88 4.73 -11.64
C MET A 40 -5.25 4.58 -10.15
N GLU A 41 -5.47 3.34 -9.72
CA GLU A 41 -5.85 2.99 -8.33
C GLU A 41 -6.86 3.99 -7.71
N PRO A 42 -7.99 4.27 -8.39
CA PRO A 42 -8.83 5.43 -8.08
C PRO A 42 -9.43 5.36 -6.67
N VAL A 43 -9.68 4.15 -6.17
CA VAL A 43 -10.27 3.91 -4.84
C VAL A 43 -9.37 4.44 -3.72
N LEU A 44 -8.06 4.43 -3.91
CA LEU A 44 -7.06 4.88 -2.92
C LEU A 44 -6.47 6.25 -3.29
N LEU A 45 -6.09 6.42 -4.56
CA LEU A 45 -5.36 7.60 -5.02
C LEU A 45 -6.22 8.87 -4.95
N LEU A 46 -7.53 8.77 -5.18
CA LEU A 46 -8.44 9.90 -5.08
C LEU A 46 -8.58 10.40 -3.62
N PRO A 47 -8.89 9.54 -2.62
CA PRO A 47 -8.84 9.95 -1.21
C PRO A 47 -7.49 10.51 -0.77
N ILE A 48 -6.37 9.93 -1.21
CA ILE A 48 -5.01 10.44 -0.89
C ILE A 48 -4.81 11.84 -1.48
N GLY A 49 -5.14 12.03 -2.76
CA GLY A 49 -5.05 13.33 -3.41
C GLY A 49 -5.91 14.39 -2.73
N PHE A 50 -7.14 14.03 -2.33
CA PHE A 50 -8.02 14.95 -1.61
C PHE A 50 -7.51 15.25 -0.18
N GLY A 51 -7.00 14.24 0.55
CA GLY A 51 -6.36 14.45 1.84
C GLY A 51 -5.13 15.37 1.75
N CYS A 52 -4.31 15.19 0.71
CA CYS A 52 -3.15 16.05 0.42
C CYS A 52 -3.56 17.48 0.11
N LEU A 53 -4.66 17.68 -0.62
CA LEU A 53 -5.23 18.99 -0.86
C LEU A 53 -5.60 19.67 0.46
N LEU A 54 -6.35 18.97 1.32
CA LEU A 54 -6.79 19.49 2.62
C LEU A 54 -5.63 19.79 3.58
N ALA A 55 -4.58 18.97 3.59
CA ALA A 55 -3.39 19.17 4.42
C ALA A 55 -2.65 20.47 4.12
N ASN A 56 -2.78 20.98 2.90
CA ASN A 56 -2.02 22.12 2.40
C ASN A 56 -2.88 23.38 2.21
N ILE A 57 -4.14 23.36 2.64
CA ILE A 57 -4.95 24.58 2.81
C ILE A 57 -4.60 25.19 4.18
N PRO A 58 -4.03 26.41 4.23
CA PRO A 58 -3.63 27.03 5.49
C PRO A 58 -4.83 27.23 6.43
N LEU A 59 -4.62 27.02 7.73
CA LEU A 59 -5.61 27.24 8.78
C LEU A 59 -6.93 26.46 8.62
N ALA A 60 -6.92 25.35 7.87
CA ALA A 60 -8.12 24.53 7.66
C ALA A 60 -8.62 23.83 8.95
N GLY A 61 -7.79 23.73 10.00
CA GLY A 61 -8.13 23.08 11.28
C GLY A 61 -8.30 21.56 11.21
N MET A 62 -8.38 20.97 10.02
CA MET A 62 -8.61 19.53 9.82
C MET A 62 -7.43 18.66 10.25
N THR A 63 -6.20 19.18 10.14
CA THR A 63 -4.94 18.54 10.57
C THR A 63 -4.50 18.98 11.97
N ALA A 64 -5.25 19.87 12.62
CA ALA A 64 -4.97 20.26 14.00
C ALA A 64 -5.13 19.05 14.95
N ALA A 65 -4.59 19.13 16.17
CA ALA A 65 -4.52 17.99 17.10
C ALA A 65 -5.88 17.34 17.42
N GLU A 66 -6.97 18.11 17.38
CA GLU A 66 -8.37 17.66 17.54
C GLU A 66 -9.16 17.65 16.22
N GLY A 67 -8.51 17.97 15.10
CA GLY A 67 -9.10 17.91 13.78
C GLY A 67 -9.43 16.47 13.38
N MET A 68 -10.45 16.33 12.52
CA MET A 68 -10.92 15.02 12.05
C MET A 68 -9.80 14.12 11.53
N MET A 69 -8.84 14.67 10.79
CA MET A 69 -7.74 13.88 10.21
C MET A 69 -6.75 13.40 11.27
N ALA A 70 -6.49 14.19 12.31
CA ALA A 70 -5.65 13.77 13.43
C ALA A 70 -6.32 12.66 14.26
N VAL A 71 -7.64 12.73 14.44
CA VAL A 71 -8.41 11.68 15.13
C VAL A 71 -8.37 10.38 14.32
N LEU A 72 -8.61 10.44 13.00
CA LEU A 72 -8.52 9.28 12.13
C LEU A 72 -7.10 8.70 12.07
N TYR A 73 -6.07 9.55 12.08
CA TYR A 73 -4.67 9.11 12.13
C TYR A 73 -4.39 8.31 13.40
N LYS A 74 -4.74 8.87 14.57
CA LYS A 74 -4.54 8.21 15.86
C LYS A 74 -5.34 6.92 15.99
N ALA A 75 -6.59 6.92 15.53
CA ALA A 75 -7.49 5.78 15.68
C ALA A 75 -7.26 4.66 14.66
N GLY A 76 -6.74 5.00 13.47
CA GLY A 76 -6.73 4.11 12.31
C GLY A 76 -5.36 3.74 11.79
N ILE A 77 -4.46 4.71 11.63
CA ILE A 77 -3.10 4.47 11.11
C ILE A 77 -2.18 4.08 12.25
N ALA A 78 -2.11 4.90 13.31
CA ALA A 78 -1.19 4.69 14.43
C ALA A 78 -1.48 3.39 15.22
N THR A 79 -2.73 2.89 15.17
CA THR A 79 -3.16 1.63 15.78
C THR A 79 -3.17 0.46 14.79
N GLU A 80 -2.82 0.70 13.52
CA GLU A 80 -2.88 -0.28 12.42
C GLU A 80 -4.31 -0.76 12.07
N LEU A 81 -5.34 -0.19 12.68
CA LEU A 81 -6.72 -0.64 12.51
C LEU A 81 -7.17 -0.59 11.05
N PHE A 82 -6.89 0.49 10.31
CA PHE A 82 -7.31 0.60 8.91
C PHE A 82 -6.62 -0.42 7.99
N PRO A 83 -5.28 -0.57 7.99
CA PRO A 83 -4.63 -1.65 7.25
C PRO A 83 -5.19 -3.03 7.58
N LEU A 84 -5.36 -3.35 8.87
CA LEU A 84 -5.86 -4.65 9.30
C LEU A 84 -7.29 -4.94 8.81
N LEU A 85 -8.17 -3.95 8.84
CA LEU A 85 -9.52 -4.08 8.28
C LEU A 85 -9.50 -4.28 6.76
N ILE A 86 -8.60 -3.60 6.05
CA ILE A 86 -8.39 -3.82 4.61
C ILE A 86 -7.92 -5.26 4.35
N PHE A 87 -7.01 -5.81 5.17
CA PHE A 87 -6.56 -7.20 5.05
C PHE A 87 -7.70 -8.21 5.21
N VAL A 88 -8.67 -7.98 6.09
CA VAL A 88 -9.86 -8.85 6.18
C VAL A 88 -10.66 -8.82 4.89
N GLY A 89 -10.87 -7.64 4.31
CA GLY A 89 -11.57 -7.52 3.01
C GLY A 89 -10.81 -8.18 1.87
N VAL A 90 -9.50 -7.95 1.76
CA VAL A 90 -8.61 -8.59 0.77
C VAL A 90 -8.64 -10.11 0.92
N GLY A 91 -8.54 -10.62 2.15
CA GLY A 91 -8.64 -12.05 2.44
C GLY A 91 -9.96 -12.68 2.00
N ALA A 92 -11.07 -11.95 2.15
CA ALA A 92 -12.40 -12.37 1.70
C ALA A 92 -12.55 -12.35 0.17
N MET A 93 -11.69 -11.61 -0.56
CA MET A 93 -11.68 -11.57 -2.01
C MET A 93 -10.76 -12.63 -2.64
N ILE A 94 -9.63 -12.96 -2.00
CA ILE A 94 -8.64 -13.91 -2.55
C ILE A 94 -9.22 -15.32 -2.73
N ASP A 95 -8.85 -15.95 -3.85
CA ASP A 95 -9.01 -17.39 -4.08
C ASP A 95 -7.64 -18.09 -3.95
N PHE A 96 -7.50 -18.94 -2.92
CA PHE A 96 -6.29 -19.72 -2.69
C PHE A 96 -6.26 -21.06 -3.44
N SER A 97 -7.34 -21.42 -4.15
CA SER A 97 -7.42 -22.68 -4.90
C SER A 97 -6.27 -22.85 -5.92
N PRO A 98 -5.89 -21.81 -6.70
CA PRO A 98 -4.75 -21.92 -7.62
C PRO A 98 -3.41 -22.16 -6.91
N LEU A 99 -3.18 -21.49 -5.77
CA LEU A 99 -1.97 -21.66 -4.96
C LEU A 99 -1.88 -23.07 -4.38
N LEU A 100 -3.00 -23.60 -3.87
CA LEU A 100 -3.08 -24.93 -3.30
C LEU A 100 -2.97 -26.04 -4.37
N ALA A 101 -3.43 -25.78 -5.59
CA ALA A 101 -3.28 -26.70 -6.72
C ALA A 101 -1.83 -26.81 -7.21
N GLN A 102 -1.09 -25.70 -7.18
CA GLN A 102 0.33 -25.65 -7.55
C GLN A 102 1.19 -24.96 -6.48
N PRO A 103 1.46 -25.62 -5.33
CA PRO A 103 2.18 -25.00 -4.21
C PRO A 103 3.60 -24.53 -4.56
N LYS A 104 4.23 -25.13 -5.57
CA LYS A 104 5.55 -24.71 -6.07
C LYS A 104 5.55 -23.24 -6.54
N MET A 105 4.41 -22.71 -6.98
CA MET A 105 4.28 -21.31 -7.38
C MET A 105 4.48 -20.33 -6.22
N ALA A 106 4.34 -20.78 -4.97
CA ALA A 106 4.70 -19.99 -3.80
C ALA A 106 6.18 -19.57 -3.81
N LEU A 107 7.07 -20.39 -4.40
CA LEU A 107 8.49 -20.07 -4.50
C LEU A 107 8.76 -18.92 -5.48
N LEU A 108 7.97 -18.78 -6.56
CA LEU A 108 8.03 -17.58 -7.40
C LEU A 108 7.63 -16.33 -6.60
N GLY A 109 6.62 -16.46 -5.74
CA GLY A 109 6.23 -15.41 -4.80
C GLY A 109 7.37 -15.03 -3.87
N ALA A 110 8.08 -16.01 -3.30
CA ALA A 110 9.24 -15.76 -2.44
C ALA A 110 10.40 -15.06 -3.20
N ALA A 111 10.69 -15.50 -4.43
CA ALA A 111 11.72 -14.86 -5.27
C ALA A 111 11.34 -13.43 -5.67
N GLY A 112 10.05 -13.17 -5.87
CA GLY A 112 9.51 -11.85 -6.17
C GLY A 112 9.45 -10.89 -4.98
N GLN A 113 10.03 -11.25 -3.82
CA GLN A 113 10.22 -10.35 -2.67
C GLN A 113 11.69 -9.91 -2.54
N PHE A 114 12.56 -10.30 -3.48
CA PHE A 114 13.99 -9.97 -3.43
C PHE A 114 14.25 -8.46 -3.48
N GLY A 115 13.41 -7.70 -4.16
CA GLY A 115 13.45 -6.25 -4.26
C GLY A 115 13.30 -5.55 -2.91
N ILE A 116 12.66 -6.17 -1.91
CA ILE A 116 12.67 -5.66 -0.53
C ILE A 116 14.10 -5.57 -0.01
N PHE A 117 14.82 -6.69 -0.05
CA PHE A 117 16.18 -6.77 0.47
C PHE A 117 17.17 -5.97 -0.38
N GLY A 118 17.03 -6.02 -1.71
CA GLY A 118 17.85 -5.23 -2.61
C GLY A 118 17.72 -3.73 -2.36
N THR A 119 16.48 -3.26 -2.17
CA THR A 119 16.20 -1.84 -1.89
C THR A 119 16.67 -1.44 -0.50
N LEU A 120 16.50 -2.30 0.51
CA LEU A 120 17.05 -2.09 1.86
C LEU A 120 18.56 -1.88 1.82
N ILE A 121 19.30 -2.75 1.12
CA ILE A 121 20.77 -2.64 1.00
C ILE A 121 21.17 -1.33 0.33
N LEU A 122 20.46 -0.94 -0.73
CA LEU A 122 20.73 0.29 -1.45
C LEU A 122 20.39 1.54 -0.63
N ALA A 123 19.30 1.52 0.14
CA ALA A 123 18.94 2.60 1.03
C ALA A 123 20.03 2.82 2.10
N ILE A 124 20.53 1.75 2.70
CA ILE A 124 21.66 1.81 3.64
C ILE A 124 22.90 2.38 2.95
N ALA A 125 23.21 1.94 1.72
CA ALA A 125 24.36 2.42 0.97
C ALA A 125 24.28 3.92 0.62
N ILE A 126 23.07 4.47 0.45
CA ILE A 126 22.82 5.89 0.21
C ILE A 126 22.87 6.71 1.52
N GLY A 127 22.85 6.05 2.68
CA GLY A 127 23.03 6.67 4.00
C GLY A 127 21.78 6.72 4.87
N PHE A 128 20.69 6.05 4.50
CA PHE A 128 19.52 5.92 5.37
C PHE A 128 19.83 5.03 6.59
N PRO A 129 19.35 5.38 7.79
CA PRO A 129 19.47 4.52 8.95
C PRO A 129 18.65 3.23 8.75
N LEU A 130 19.02 2.16 9.47
CA LEU A 130 18.48 0.81 9.22
C LEU A 130 16.95 0.73 9.31
N ASN A 131 16.34 1.46 10.24
CA ASN A 131 14.89 1.50 10.41
C ASN A 131 14.19 2.15 9.21
N GLU A 132 14.68 3.29 8.75
CA GLU A 132 14.17 3.98 7.54
C GLU A 132 14.41 3.13 6.28
N ALA A 133 15.62 2.58 6.13
CA ALA A 133 15.97 1.70 5.02
C ALA A 133 15.08 0.44 4.97
N ALA A 134 14.74 -0.12 6.13
CA ALA A 134 13.81 -1.25 6.22
C ALA A 134 12.40 -0.85 5.76
N SER A 135 11.88 0.30 6.21
CA SER A 135 10.57 0.80 5.77
C SER A 135 10.53 1.12 4.27
N ILE A 136 11.61 1.70 3.71
CA ILE A 136 11.73 1.97 2.28
C ILE A 136 11.80 0.66 1.49
N GLY A 137 12.56 -0.33 2.00
CA GLY A 137 12.66 -1.64 1.38
C GLY A 137 11.30 -2.32 1.23
N VAL A 138 10.43 -2.23 2.23
CA VAL A 138 9.11 -2.88 2.20
C VAL A 138 8.19 -2.33 1.09
N ILE A 139 8.49 -1.19 0.45
CA ILE A 139 7.80 -0.78 -0.78
C ILE A 139 7.84 -1.90 -1.85
N GLY A 140 8.94 -2.67 -1.90
CA GLY A 140 9.08 -3.86 -2.77
C GLY A 140 8.15 -5.03 -2.43
N ALA A 141 7.42 -4.99 -1.31
CA ALA A 141 6.37 -5.97 -1.05
C ALA A 141 5.22 -5.87 -2.07
N ILE A 142 5.10 -4.72 -2.76
CA ILE A 142 4.01 -4.40 -3.69
C ILE A 142 2.64 -4.52 -2.98
N ASP A 143 2.64 -4.18 -1.68
CA ASP A 143 1.49 -4.30 -0.80
C ASP A 143 1.41 -3.04 0.07
N GLY A 144 0.53 -2.13 -0.33
CA GLY A 144 0.35 -0.83 0.34
C GLY A 144 0.03 -0.97 1.82
N PRO A 145 -1.00 -1.74 2.23
CA PRO A 145 -1.29 -2.03 3.63
C PRO A 145 -0.09 -2.53 4.45
N THR A 146 0.71 -3.47 3.92
CA THR A 146 1.94 -3.93 4.60
C THR A 146 3.00 -2.82 4.69
N SER A 147 3.19 -2.05 3.61
CA SER A 147 4.15 -0.93 3.59
C SER A 147 3.82 0.13 4.64
N ILE A 148 2.54 0.46 4.77
CA ILE A 148 2.02 1.39 5.79
C ILE A 148 2.25 0.83 7.19
N PHE A 149 1.95 -0.45 7.41
CA PHE A 149 2.14 -1.10 8.69
C PHE A 149 3.60 -1.03 9.14
N VAL A 150 4.54 -1.40 8.27
CA VAL A 150 5.97 -1.39 8.62
C VAL A 150 6.50 0.03 8.79
N ALA A 151 6.11 0.97 7.92
CA ALA A 151 6.50 2.37 8.05
C ALA A 151 6.00 2.97 9.38
N THR A 152 4.75 2.68 9.78
CA THR A 152 4.19 3.18 11.04
C THR A 152 4.93 2.66 12.28
N LYS A 153 5.57 1.49 12.20
CA LYS A 153 6.36 0.94 13.32
C LYS A 153 7.82 1.39 13.33
N LEU A 154 8.45 1.47 12.16
CA LEU A 154 9.90 1.64 12.05
C LEU A 154 10.34 3.06 11.67
N ALA A 155 9.55 3.76 10.84
CA ALA A 155 9.86 5.09 10.33
C ALA A 155 8.58 5.94 10.10
N PRO A 156 7.84 6.32 11.17
CA PRO A 156 6.57 7.05 11.06
C PRO A 156 6.70 8.37 10.30
N GLU A 157 7.85 9.02 10.40
CA GLU A 157 8.18 10.26 9.68
C GLU A 157 8.25 10.07 8.15
N LEU A 158 8.56 8.86 7.69
CA LEU A 158 8.59 8.50 6.26
C LEU A 158 7.29 7.87 5.77
N LEU A 159 6.26 7.78 6.61
CA LEU A 159 5.00 7.13 6.26
C LEU A 159 4.36 7.74 5.00
N ALA A 160 4.30 9.08 4.91
CA ALA A 160 3.70 9.78 3.78
C ALA A 160 4.41 9.46 2.45
N PRO A 161 5.74 9.65 2.31
CA PRO A 161 6.43 9.31 1.08
C PRO A 161 6.41 7.81 0.76
N ILE A 162 6.46 6.92 1.76
CA ILE A 162 6.38 5.47 1.55
C ILE A 162 5.00 5.05 1.04
N ALA A 163 3.92 5.54 1.66
CA ALA A 163 2.57 5.19 1.26
C ALA A 163 2.25 5.69 -0.16
N VAL A 164 2.68 6.90 -0.49
CA VAL A 164 2.54 7.46 -1.84
C VAL A 164 3.34 6.64 -2.84
N ALA A 165 4.58 6.28 -2.53
CA ALA A 165 5.42 5.44 -3.38
C ALA A 165 4.76 4.07 -3.62
N ALA A 166 4.33 3.38 -2.56
CA ALA A 166 3.73 2.05 -2.64
C ALA A 166 2.52 2.03 -3.57
N TYR A 167 1.52 2.89 -3.35
CA TYR A 167 0.32 2.88 -4.19
C TYR A 167 0.54 3.45 -5.60
N SER A 168 1.39 4.47 -5.74
CA SER A 168 1.72 5.02 -7.06
C SER A 168 2.40 3.95 -7.92
N TYR A 169 3.36 3.21 -7.38
CA TYR A 169 4.07 2.18 -8.14
C TYR A 169 3.22 0.94 -8.42
N MET A 170 2.34 0.54 -7.49
CA MET A 170 1.35 -0.51 -7.75
C MET A 170 0.51 -0.21 -9.00
N SER A 171 0.03 1.03 -9.14
CA SER A 171 -0.74 1.46 -10.31
C SER A 171 0.09 1.54 -11.61
N LEU A 172 1.41 1.68 -11.50
CA LEU A 172 2.34 1.80 -12.62
C LEU A 172 2.90 0.44 -13.08
N ILE A 173 2.57 -0.68 -12.42
CA ILE A 173 3.00 -2.03 -12.82
C ILE A 173 2.74 -2.31 -14.31
N PRO A 174 1.56 -1.99 -14.90
CA PRO A 174 1.31 -2.22 -16.32
C PRO A 174 2.24 -1.45 -17.27
N ILE A 175 2.93 -0.42 -16.77
CA ILE A 175 3.92 0.37 -17.53
C ILE A 175 5.34 -0.13 -17.25
N ILE A 176 5.65 -0.41 -15.98
CA ILE A 176 7.00 -0.81 -15.53
C ILE A 176 7.34 -2.24 -15.95
N GLN A 177 6.41 -3.17 -15.78
CA GLN A 177 6.67 -4.61 -15.92
C GLN A 177 6.85 -5.06 -17.39
N PRO A 178 6.03 -4.63 -18.37
CA PRO A 178 6.15 -5.14 -19.74
C PRO A 178 7.49 -4.87 -20.44
N PRO A 179 8.16 -3.71 -20.29
CA PRO A 179 9.51 -3.51 -20.80
C PRO A 179 10.52 -4.52 -20.23
N LEU A 180 10.47 -4.79 -18.92
CA LEU A 180 11.35 -5.75 -18.24
C LEU A 180 11.10 -7.18 -18.74
N MET A 181 9.83 -7.58 -18.86
CA MET A 181 9.47 -8.86 -19.46
C MET A 181 10.00 -8.97 -20.89
N LYS A 182 9.85 -7.91 -21.69
CA LYS A 182 10.32 -7.88 -23.08
C LYS A 182 11.83 -8.03 -23.20
N LEU A 183 12.58 -7.43 -22.27
CA LEU A 183 14.04 -7.43 -22.24
C LEU A 183 14.61 -8.76 -21.75
N LEU A 184 14.03 -9.35 -20.70
CA LEU A 184 14.63 -10.50 -19.99
C LEU A 184 14.15 -11.87 -20.48
N THR A 185 12.99 -11.95 -21.14
CA THR A 185 12.45 -13.24 -21.62
C THR A 185 12.57 -13.39 -23.13
N THR A 186 12.61 -14.63 -23.62
CA THR A 186 12.64 -14.94 -25.06
C THR A 186 11.24 -15.27 -25.58
N LYS A 187 11.04 -15.20 -26.92
CA LYS A 187 9.79 -15.66 -27.53
C LYS A 187 9.50 -17.14 -27.23
N LYS A 188 10.52 -17.99 -27.14
CA LYS A 188 10.35 -19.42 -26.83
C LYS A 188 9.81 -19.61 -25.41
N GLU A 189 10.37 -18.90 -24.44
CA GLU A 189 9.91 -18.93 -23.03
C GLU A 189 8.45 -18.44 -22.91
N ARG A 190 8.09 -17.36 -23.61
CA ARG A 190 6.71 -16.81 -23.59
C ARG A 190 5.65 -17.72 -24.23
N LEU A 191 6.08 -18.70 -25.02
CA LEU A 191 5.19 -19.65 -25.72
C LEU A 191 5.07 -21.00 -25.00
N ILE A 192 5.67 -21.14 -23.81
CA ILE A 192 5.51 -22.33 -22.97
C ILE A 192 4.03 -22.46 -22.61
N ARG A 193 3.43 -23.62 -22.91
CA ARG A 193 2.05 -23.93 -22.54
C ARG A 193 2.03 -24.38 -21.08
N MET A 194 1.38 -23.62 -20.23
CA MET A 194 1.14 -24.01 -18.84
C MET A 194 0.09 -25.13 -18.83
N GLU A 195 0.44 -26.30 -18.31
CA GLU A 195 -0.53 -27.37 -18.08
C GLU A 195 -1.55 -26.90 -17.04
N TYR A 196 -2.78 -26.63 -17.49
CA TYR A 196 -3.90 -26.39 -16.60
C TYR A 196 -4.33 -27.74 -16.02
N ALA A 197 -3.68 -28.14 -14.93
CA ALA A 197 -4.08 -29.31 -14.14
C ALA A 197 -4.86 -28.83 -12.91
N PRO A 198 -6.19 -28.60 -13.01
CA PRO A 198 -7.00 -28.30 -11.85
C PRO A 198 -7.04 -29.58 -11.02
N LYS A 199 -6.16 -29.68 -10.02
CA LYS A 199 -6.38 -30.62 -8.93
C LYS A 199 -7.55 -30.03 -8.13
N PRO A 200 -8.74 -30.66 -8.12
CA PRO A 200 -9.85 -30.15 -7.33
C PRO A 200 -9.41 -30.14 -5.86
N ILE A 201 -9.37 -28.95 -5.26
CA ILE A 201 -8.99 -28.78 -3.86
C ILE A 201 -10.22 -29.07 -3.01
N SER A 202 -10.06 -29.95 -2.01
CA SER A 202 -11.16 -30.30 -1.14
C SER A 202 -11.59 -29.09 -0.30
N GLN A 203 -12.89 -28.97 -0.02
CA GLN A 203 -13.42 -27.93 0.86
C GLN A 203 -12.78 -27.96 2.26
N LYS A 204 -12.42 -29.16 2.74
CA LYS A 204 -11.69 -29.33 4.01
C LYS A 204 -10.30 -28.68 3.94
N THR A 205 -9.58 -28.85 2.83
CA THR A 205 -8.27 -28.23 2.62
C THR A 205 -8.39 -26.70 2.59
N LEU A 206 -9.40 -26.17 1.88
CA LEU A 206 -9.64 -24.72 1.81
C LEU A 206 -9.98 -24.13 3.17
N ALA A 207 -10.80 -24.82 3.98
CA ALA A 207 -11.18 -24.35 5.31
C ALA A 207 -10.03 -24.47 6.33
N LEU A 208 -9.22 -25.53 6.25
CA LEU A 208 -8.12 -25.77 7.18
C LEU A 208 -6.90 -24.88 6.88
N PHE A 209 -6.69 -24.52 5.61
CA PHE A 209 -5.57 -23.69 5.17
C PHE A 209 -5.41 -22.38 5.96
N PRO A 210 -6.43 -21.50 6.08
CA PRO A 210 -6.27 -20.24 6.81
C PRO A 210 -5.97 -20.45 8.30
N ILE A 211 -6.53 -21.50 8.91
CA ILE A 211 -6.31 -21.82 10.33
C ILE A 211 -4.86 -22.28 10.54
N VAL A 212 -4.42 -23.26 9.74
CA VAL A 212 -3.05 -23.80 9.85
C VAL A 212 -2.03 -22.74 9.49
N LEU A 213 -2.24 -21.93 8.46
CA LEU A 213 -1.32 -20.88 8.08
C LEU A 213 -1.19 -19.82 9.18
N THR A 214 -2.31 -19.42 9.80
CA THR A 214 -2.30 -18.47 10.93
C THR A 214 -1.49 -19.02 12.11
N LEU A 215 -1.69 -20.29 12.48
CA LEU A 215 -0.95 -20.92 13.57
C LEU A 215 0.54 -21.06 13.25
N VAL A 216 0.88 -21.56 12.06
CA VAL A 216 2.27 -21.76 11.66
C VAL A 216 3.02 -20.44 11.57
N VAL A 217 2.46 -19.45 10.87
CA VAL A 217 3.12 -18.15 10.72
C VAL A 217 3.16 -17.41 12.06
N GLY A 218 2.09 -17.45 12.85
CA GLY A 218 2.07 -16.79 14.15
C GLY A 218 3.06 -17.39 15.16
N LEU A 219 3.35 -18.68 15.08
CA LEU A 219 4.35 -19.34 15.92
C LEU A 219 5.79 -19.11 15.42
N LEU A 220 6.00 -19.03 14.11
CA LEU A 220 7.33 -18.84 13.51
C LEU A 220 7.76 -17.35 13.47
N VAL A 221 6.82 -16.45 13.16
CA VAL A 221 7.05 -15.01 12.98
C VAL A 221 5.93 -14.21 13.68
N PRO A 222 6.00 -14.07 15.02
CA PRO A 222 4.94 -13.43 15.79
C PRO A 222 4.59 -12.00 15.34
N GLU A 223 5.58 -11.23 14.88
CA GLU A 223 5.39 -9.84 14.42
C GLU A 223 4.51 -9.73 13.17
N ALA A 224 4.47 -10.77 12.33
CA ALA A 224 3.62 -10.84 11.14
C ALA A 224 2.19 -11.32 11.44
N THR A 225 1.92 -11.79 12.66
CA THR A 225 0.62 -12.35 13.06
C THR A 225 -0.54 -11.39 12.80
N PRO A 226 -0.48 -10.08 13.13
CA PRO A 226 -1.61 -9.18 12.91
C PRO A 226 -2.05 -9.16 11.44
N LEU A 227 -1.11 -9.04 10.50
CA LEU A 227 -1.40 -8.98 9.07
C LEU A 227 -1.95 -10.32 8.55
N ILE A 228 -1.22 -11.41 8.82
CA ILE A 228 -1.56 -12.75 8.29
C ILE A 228 -2.87 -13.27 8.90
N SER A 229 -3.09 -13.09 10.20
CA SER A 229 -4.33 -13.54 10.85
C SER A 229 -5.56 -12.80 10.32
N MET A 230 -5.46 -11.49 10.06
CA MET A 230 -6.57 -10.71 9.52
C MET A 230 -6.87 -11.07 8.06
N LEU A 231 -5.82 -11.30 7.25
CA LEU A 231 -5.96 -11.84 5.90
C LEU A 231 -6.63 -13.23 5.91
N MET A 232 -6.18 -14.12 6.80
CA MET A 232 -6.71 -15.48 6.91
C MET A 232 -8.11 -15.52 7.51
N LEU A 233 -8.46 -14.58 8.41
CA LEU A 233 -9.81 -14.39 8.89
C LEU A 233 -10.75 -14.07 7.73
N GLY A 234 -10.39 -13.09 6.89
CA GLY A 234 -11.12 -12.77 5.67
C GLY A 234 -11.33 -13.99 4.78
N ASN A 235 -10.27 -14.78 4.57
CA ASN A 235 -10.37 -15.99 3.78
C ASN A 235 -11.31 -17.03 4.40
N LEU A 236 -11.24 -17.23 5.73
CA LEU A 236 -12.10 -18.15 6.45
C LEU A 236 -13.59 -17.74 6.36
N LEU A 237 -13.90 -16.43 6.43
CA LEU A 237 -15.26 -15.93 6.23
C LEU A 237 -15.82 -16.38 4.87
N LYS A 238 -15.01 -16.27 3.81
CA LYS A 238 -15.37 -16.69 2.44
C LYS A 238 -15.56 -18.20 2.32
N VAL A 239 -14.56 -18.99 2.73
CA VAL A 239 -14.56 -20.46 2.48
C VAL A 239 -15.46 -21.22 3.44
N SER A 240 -15.84 -20.65 4.59
CA SER A 240 -16.74 -21.31 5.55
C SER A 240 -18.17 -21.51 5.02
N GLY A 241 -18.62 -20.66 4.09
CA GLY A 241 -19.96 -20.75 3.47
C GLY A 241 -21.16 -20.49 4.38
N VAL A 242 -20.95 -20.27 5.68
CA VAL A 242 -22.02 -20.12 6.69
C VAL A 242 -22.25 -18.66 7.13
N VAL A 243 -21.30 -17.76 6.84
CA VAL A 243 -21.35 -16.34 7.23
C VAL A 243 -21.33 -15.41 6.02
N ASP A 244 -22.16 -15.71 5.01
CA ASP A 244 -22.25 -14.94 3.76
C ASP A 244 -22.45 -13.44 3.98
N ARG A 245 -23.26 -13.04 4.98
CA ARG A 245 -23.44 -11.63 5.35
C ARG A 245 -22.13 -10.97 5.80
N LEU A 246 -21.34 -11.64 6.63
CA LEU A 246 -20.05 -11.09 7.10
C LEU A 246 -19.03 -11.05 5.97
N SER A 247 -18.97 -12.09 5.13
CA SER A 247 -18.07 -12.12 3.96
C SER A 247 -18.39 -10.97 2.99
N LYS A 248 -19.68 -10.75 2.69
CA LYS A 248 -20.13 -9.65 1.81
C LYS A 248 -19.83 -8.28 2.41
N THR A 249 -20.04 -8.13 3.72
CA THR A 249 -19.70 -6.88 4.42
C THR A 249 -18.20 -6.61 4.42
N ALA A 250 -17.38 -7.63 4.62
CA ALA A 250 -15.93 -7.51 4.62
C ALA A 250 -15.37 -7.09 3.25
N GLN A 251 -15.83 -7.73 2.17
CA GLN A 251 -15.34 -7.49 0.81
C GLN A 251 -15.90 -6.21 0.14
N ASN A 252 -16.98 -5.62 0.69
CA ASN A 252 -17.61 -4.42 0.14
C ASN A 252 -17.57 -3.25 1.13
N GLU A 253 -18.54 -3.16 2.04
CA GLU A 253 -18.78 -1.95 2.84
C GLU A 253 -17.61 -1.65 3.79
N MET A 254 -17.11 -2.65 4.50
CA MET A 254 -16.05 -2.48 5.49
C MET A 254 -14.73 -2.07 4.84
N ILE A 255 -14.29 -2.77 3.79
CA ILE A 255 -13.06 -2.41 3.08
C ILE A 255 -13.17 -1.05 2.41
N ASN A 256 -14.33 -0.69 1.84
CA ASN A 256 -14.53 0.62 1.22
C ASN A 256 -14.44 1.76 2.24
N ILE A 257 -15.05 1.61 3.42
CA ILE A 257 -14.96 2.60 4.51
C ILE A 257 -13.52 2.71 5.01
N ALA A 258 -12.87 1.58 5.31
CA ALA A 258 -11.50 1.56 5.79
C ALA A 258 -10.53 2.18 4.79
N THR A 259 -10.72 1.89 3.50
CA THR A 259 -9.89 2.43 2.41
C THR A 259 -10.07 3.94 2.25
N LEU A 260 -11.31 4.44 2.31
CA LEU A 260 -11.59 5.87 2.24
C LEU A 260 -10.92 6.62 3.39
N PHE A 261 -11.08 6.13 4.62
CA PHE A 261 -10.47 6.76 5.79
C PHE A 261 -8.95 6.66 5.78
N LEU A 262 -8.40 5.51 5.40
CA LEU A 262 -6.96 5.33 5.25
C LEU A 262 -6.39 6.34 4.24
N GLY A 263 -6.96 6.40 3.04
CA GLY A 263 -6.46 7.26 1.98
C GLY A 263 -6.54 8.75 2.34
N LEU A 264 -7.67 9.21 2.88
CA LEU A 264 -7.80 10.59 3.37
C LEU A 264 -6.75 10.93 4.44
N THR A 265 -6.53 10.00 5.37
CA THR A 265 -5.63 10.21 6.49
C THR A 265 -4.16 10.19 6.07
N ILE A 266 -3.79 9.32 5.11
CA ILE A 266 -2.45 9.33 4.50
C ILE A 266 -2.24 10.63 3.71
N GLY A 267 -3.22 11.05 2.91
CA GLY A 267 -3.14 12.34 2.22
C GLY A 267 -2.94 13.48 3.22
N ALA A 268 -3.60 13.40 4.38
CA ALA A 268 -3.48 14.41 5.42
C ALA A 268 -2.06 14.53 6.02
N THR A 269 -1.19 13.52 5.89
CA THR A 269 0.21 13.58 6.35
C THR A 269 1.17 14.15 5.30
N MET A 270 0.70 14.40 4.07
CA MET A 270 1.47 14.98 2.98
C MET A 270 1.53 16.51 3.08
N SER A 271 2.05 17.05 4.18
CA SER A 271 2.30 18.49 4.31
C SER A 271 3.52 18.91 3.49
N ALA A 272 3.58 20.18 3.09
CA ALA A 272 4.73 20.71 2.37
C ALA A 272 6.07 20.49 3.11
N GLU A 273 6.07 20.59 4.44
CA GLU A 273 7.26 20.40 5.27
C GLU A 273 7.71 18.94 5.32
N SER A 274 6.77 17.98 5.39
CA SER A 274 7.09 16.55 5.48
C SER A 274 7.40 15.92 4.12
N PHE A 275 6.83 16.45 3.04
CA PHE A 275 6.88 15.80 1.73
C PHE A 275 7.92 16.42 0.79
N LEU A 276 8.13 17.75 0.82
CA LEU A 276 9.06 18.44 -0.09
C LEU A 276 10.50 18.43 0.43
N ASN A 277 11.07 17.24 0.57
CA ASN A 277 12.45 17.05 0.95
C ASN A 277 13.18 16.08 0.02
N LEU A 278 14.51 16.07 0.11
CA LEU A 278 15.36 15.23 -0.73
C LEU A 278 15.13 13.73 -0.44
N ALA A 279 14.83 13.37 0.80
CA ALA A 279 14.56 11.99 1.20
C ALA A 279 13.34 11.44 0.45
N THR A 280 12.24 12.19 0.33
CA THR A 280 11.06 11.78 -0.44
C THR A 280 11.41 11.42 -1.88
N ILE A 281 12.25 12.23 -2.55
CA ILE A 281 12.66 11.94 -3.94
C ILE A 281 13.49 10.66 -4.00
N GLN A 282 14.39 10.46 -3.03
CA GLN A 282 15.17 9.22 -2.92
C GLN A 282 14.28 8.00 -2.66
N ILE A 283 13.26 8.12 -1.79
CA ILE A 283 12.29 7.06 -1.47
C ILE A 283 11.48 6.68 -2.71
N LEU A 284 11.01 7.66 -3.49
CA LEU A 284 10.34 7.41 -4.75
C LEU A 284 11.27 6.66 -5.72
N GLY A 285 12.51 7.15 -5.91
CA GLY A 285 13.49 6.48 -6.77
C GLY A 285 13.79 5.03 -6.33
N LEU A 286 13.98 4.81 -5.03
CA LEU A 286 14.22 3.49 -4.44
C LEU A 286 13.01 2.56 -4.57
N GLY A 287 11.79 3.08 -4.36
CA GLY A 287 10.56 2.33 -4.53
C GLY A 287 10.36 1.85 -5.97
N LEU A 288 10.66 2.70 -6.96
CA LEU A 288 10.64 2.30 -8.37
C LEU A 288 11.65 1.18 -8.64
N LEU A 289 12.86 1.31 -8.09
CA LEU A 289 13.91 0.32 -8.25
C LEU A 289 13.53 -1.02 -7.59
N ALA A 290 12.84 -0.99 -6.44
CA ALA A 290 12.34 -2.20 -5.77
C ALA A 290 11.51 -3.06 -6.72
N PHE A 291 10.52 -2.46 -7.38
CA PHE A 291 9.65 -3.14 -8.34
C PHE A 291 10.41 -3.72 -9.53
N VAL A 292 11.43 -3.00 -10.01
CA VAL A 292 12.32 -3.47 -11.07
C VAL A 292 13.08 -4.72 -10.59
N LEU A 293 13.65 -4.67 -9.38
CA LEU A 293 14.38 -5.80 -8.79
C LEU A 293 13.49 -7.01 -8.55
N ASP A 294 12.26 -6.83 -8.05
CA ASP A 294 11.29 -7.91 -7.85
C ASP A 294 10.92 -8.58 -9.16
N THR A 295 10.65 -7.78 -10.20
CA THR A 295 10.33 -8.29 -11.53
C THR A 295 11.51 -9.05 -12.12
N VAL A 296 12.73 -8.50 -12.02
CA VAL A 296 13.95 -9.15 -12.53
C VAL A 296 14.19 -10.46 -11.80
N ALA A 297 14.17 -10.46 -10.46
CA ALA A 297 14.41 -11.64 -9.65
C ALA A 297 13.35 -12.72 -9.88
N GLY A 298 12.07 -12.36 -9.94
CA GLY A 298 10.98 -13.27 -10.26
C GLY A 298 11.12 -13.91 -11.65
N LEU A 299 11.50 -13.13 -12.66
CA LEU A 299 11.73 -13.64 -14.02
C LEU A 299 12.95 -14.56 -14.11
N LEU A 300 14.05 -14.20 -13.44
CA LEU A 300 15.26 -15.03 -13.39
C LEU A 300 15.02 -16.34 -12.64
N PHE A 301 14.28 -16.29 -11.53
CA PHE A 301 13.90 -17.49 -10.79
C PHE A 301 12.92 -18.36 -11.58
N GLY A 302 11.98 -17.75 -12.30
CA GLY A 302 11.07 -18.46 -13.21
C GLY A 302 11.80 -19.17 -14.36
N LYS A 303 12.98 -18.69 -14.78
CA LYS A 303 13.84 -19.41 -15.75
C LYS A 303 14.65 -20.55 -15.13
N LEU A 304 14.88 -20.49 -13.82
CA LEU A 304 15.61 -21.52 -13.08
C LEU A 304 14.73 -22.76 -12.82
N MET A 305 13.41 -22.55 -12.69
CA MET A 305 12.40 -23.58 -12.50
C MET A 305 11.98 -24.26 -13.81
#